data_AF-A0A1X9XQ94-F1
#
_entry.id   AF-A0A1X9XQ94-F1
#
_cell.length_a   1.000
_cell.length_b   1.000
_cell.length_c   1.000
_cell.angle_alpha   90.00
_cell.angle_beta   90.00
_cell.angle_gamma   90.00
#
_symmetry.space_group_name_H-M   'P 1'
#
loop_
_entity.id
_entity.type
_entity.pdbx_description
1 polymer ?
#
loop_
_entity_poly.entity_id
_entity_poly.type
_entity_poly.pdbx_seq_one_letter_code
_entity_poly.pdbx_strand_id
1 'polypeptide(L)'
;RQGDRRIVITAAQKYGARAVGIEIMPDLCAKARERILSMGLGERVRIFEGSALRMDLSPATLVTMFFMTNSNERLRPALEKL
;
A
#
# COMPACT_ATOMS: atom_id res chain seq x y z
N ARG A 1 -14.95 -6.64 -0.39
CA ARG A 1 -14.50 -6.62 -1.81
C ARG A 1 -13.03 -6.19 -1.82
N GLN A 2 -12.20 -6.94 -2.55
CA GLN A 2 -10.74 -6.88 -2.71
C GLN A 2 -10.06 -5.57 -2.29
N GLY A 3 -9.06 -5.68 -1.41
CA GLY A 3 -8.33 -4.60 -0.73
C GLY A 3 -7.88 -3.46 -1.63
N ASP A 4 -7.70 -2.30 -1.00
CA ASP A 4 -7.59 -0.95 -1.58
C ASP A 4 -6.34 -0.66 -2.44
N ARG A 5 -6.03 -1.55 -3.38
CA ARG A 5 -5.12 -1.29 -4.52
C ARG A 5 -5.49 0.01 -5.27
N ARG A 6 -6.76 0.41 -5.16
CA ARG A 6 -7.29 1.67 -5.70
C ARG A 6 -6.53 2.88 -5.18
N ILE A 7 -6.06 2.88 -3.93
CA ILE A 7 -5.42 4.07 -3.36
C ILE A 7 -4.08 4.32 -4.05
N VAL A 8 -3.18 3.33 -4.08
CA VAL A 8 -1.85 3.48 -4.71
C VAL A 8 -1.95 3.71 -6.22
N ILE A 9 -2.90 3.08 -6.90
CA ILE A 9 -3.18 3.30 -8.32
C ILE A 9 -3.71 4.72 -8.55
N THR A 10 -4.68 5.18 -7.75
CA THR A 10 -5.27 6.52 -7.88
C THR A 10 -4.24 7.60 -7.57
N ALA A 11 -3.41 7.41 -6.54
CA ALA A 11 -2.32 8.31 -6.18
C ALA A 11 -1.37 8.52 -7.37
N ALA A 12 -0.95 7.44 -8.02
CA ALA A 12 -0.07 7.52 -9.17
C ALA A 12 -0.75 8.09 -10.43
N GLN A 13 -1.99 7.65 -10.73
CA GLN A 13 -2.69 8.06 -11.95
C GLN A 13 -3.17 9.51 -11.92
N LYS A 14 -3.81 9.92 -10.83
CA LYS A 14 -4.45 11.25 -10.75
C LYS A 14 -3.50 12.33 -10.26
N TYR A 15 -2.55 11.97 -9.40
CA TYR A 15 -1.70 12.93 -8.70
C TYR A 15 -0.21 12.77 -9.03
N GLY A 16 0.14 11.82 -9.90
CA GLY A 16 1.53 11.58 -10.30
C GLY A 16 2.44 11.06 -9.17
N ALA A 17 1.87 10.67 -8.03
CA ALA A 17 2.64 10.28 -6.86
C ALA A 17 3.43 8.99 -7.08
N ARG A 18 4.56 8.86 -6.39
CA ARG A 18 5.19 7.57 -6.14
C ARG A 18 4.45 6.90 -4.98
N ALA A 19 4.05 5.64 -5.15
CA ALA A 19 3.21 4.97 -4.19
C ALA A 19 3.72 3.56 -3.89
N VAL A 20 3.56 3.15 -2.62
CA VAL A 20 3.90 1.82 -2.15
C VAL A 20 2.66 1.20 -1.50
N GLY A 21 2.28 0.01 -1.96
CA GLY A 21 1.25 -0.81 -1.32
C GLY A 21 1.89 -1.98 -0.57
N ILE A 22 1.41 -2.25 0.64
CA ILE A 22 1.84 -3.39 1.45
C ILE A 22 0.62 -4.29 1.63
N GLU A 23 0.75 -5.56 1.28
CA GLU A 23 -0.33 -6.53 1.34
C GLU A 23 0.19 -7.87 1.89
N ILE A 24 -0.55 -8.51 2.79
CA ILE A 24 -0.13 -9.74 3.45
C ILE A 24 -0.49 -10.97 2.60
N MET A 25 -1.58 -10.89 1.83
CA MET A 25 -2.06 -12.01 1.04
C MET A 25 -1.33 -12.11 -0.32
N PRO A 26 -0.55 -13.18 -0.58
CA PRO A 26 0.28 -13.29 -1.80
C PRO A 26 -0.54 -13.19 -3.10
N ASP A 27 -1.71 -13.84 -3.14
CA ASP A 27 -2.62 -13.78 -4.30
C ASP A 27 -3.12 -12.35 -4.59
N LEU A 28 -3.31 -11.54 -3.55
CA LEU A 28 -3.73 -10.16 -3.71
C LEU A 28 -2.56 -9.28 -4.17
N CYS A 29 -1.33 -9.55 -3.71
CA CYS A 29 -0.12 -8.92 -4.21
C CYS A 29 0.08 -9.19 -5.70
N ALA A 30 0.01 -10.46 -6.12
CA ALA A 30 0.19 -10.87 -7.51
C ALA A 30 -0.80 -10.14 -8.43
N LYS A 31 -2.10 -10.18 -8.09
CA LYS A 31 -3.16 -9.46 -8.83
C LYS A 31 -2.96 -7.94 -8.83
N ALA A 32 -2.39 -7.37 -7.77
CA ALA A 32 -2.09 -5.94 -7.72
C ALA A 32 -0.94 -5.57 -8.68
N ARG A 33 0.14 -6.36 -8.67
CA ARG A 33 1.30 -6.16 -9.56
C ARG A 33 0.89 -6.25 -11.02
N GLU A 34 0.12 -7.27 -11.39
CA GLU A 34 -0.40 -7.45 -12.75
C GLU A 34 -1.19 -6.22 -13.22
N ARG A 35 -2.11 -5.73 -12.37
CA ARG A 35 -2.93 -4.55 -12.69
C ARG A 35 -2.11 -3.26 -12.81
N ILE A 36 -1.09 -3.08 -11.99
CA ILE A 36 -0.18 -1.92 -12.06
C ILE A 36 0.59 -1.93 -13.38
N LEU A 37 1.11 -3.09 -13.76
CA LEU A 37 1.84 -3.28 -15.02
C LEU A 37 0.93 -3.06 -16.23
N SER A 38 -0.29 -3.62 -16.22
CA SER A 38 -1.26 -3.44 -17.30
C SER A 38 -1.69 -1.98 -17.50
N MET A 39 -1.46 -1.12 -16.51
CA MET A 39 -1.76 0.32 -16.54
C MET A 39 -0.53 1.18 -16.83
N GLY A 40 0.65 0.59 -17.05
CA GLY A 40 1.90 1.33 -17.28
C GLY A 40 2.43 2.06 -16.05
N LEU A 41 2.00 1.67 -14.84
CA LEU A 41 2.34 2.38 -13.60
C LEU A 41 3.54 1.76 -12.86
N GLY A 42 4.21 0.77 -13.43
CA GLY A 42 5.27 0.00 -12.78
C GLY A 42 6.46 0.83 -12.28
N GLU A 43 6.74 1.97 -12.90
CA GLU A 43 7.81 2.87 -12.44
C GLU A 43 7.43 3.69 -11.20
N ARG A 44 6.12 3.92 -10.99
CA ARG A 44 5.61 4.80 -9.92
C ARG A 44 5.04 4.03 -8.75
N VAL A 45 4.54 2.81 -8.98
CA VAL A 45 3.86 2.03 -7.96
C VAL A 45 4.58 0.71 -7.71
N ARG A 46 4.90 0.42 -6.45
CA ARG A 46 5.43 -0.88 -6.02
C ARG A 46 4.50 -1.54 -5.03
N ILE A 47 4.43 -2.88 -5.08
CA ILE A 47 3.66 -3.71 -4.14
C ILE A 47 4.61 -4.65 -3.41
N PHE A 48 4.68 -4.51 -2.10
CA PHE A 48 5.38 -5.41 -1.20
C PHE A 48 4.42 -6.40 -0.59
N GLU A 49 4.87 -7.64 -0.53
CA GLU A 49 4.18 -8.70 0.20
C GLU A 49 4.72 -8.74 1.62
N GLY A 50 3.86 -8.58 2.61
CA GLY A 50 4.26 -8.56 4.01
C GLY A 50 3.34 -7.72 4.89
N SER A 51 3.70 -7.63 6.16
CA SER A 51 2.95 -6.83 7.15
C SER A 51 3.54 -5.44 7.25
N ALA A 52 2.69 -4.42 7.12
CA ALA A 52 3.07 -3.02 7.32
C ALA A 52 3.63 -2.75 8.73
N LEU A 53 3.28 -3.57 9.73
CA LEU A 53 3.84 -3.51 11.10
C LEU A 53 5.33 -3.80 11.17
N ARG A 54 5.93 -4.39 10.12
CA ARG A 54 7.33 -4.83 10.10
C ARG A 54 8.16 -4.09 9.05
N MET A 55 7.59 -3.08 8.40
CA MET A 55 8.29 -2.29 7.39
C MET A 55 8.68 -0.93 7.97
N ASP A 56 9.82 -0.40 7.51
CA ASP A 56 10.18 0.98 7.76
C ASP A 56 9.28 1.90 6.92
N LEU A 57 8.44 2.67 7.61
CA LEU A 57 7.51 3.60 7.00
C LEU A 57 8.02 5.04 7.00
N SER A 58 9.19 5.31 7.60
CA SER A 58 9.76 6.66 7.72
C SER A 58 9.98 7.40 6.39
N PRO A 59 10.20 6.73 5.23
CA PRO A 59 10.30 7.44 3.95
C PRO A 59 8.96 7.98 3.42
N ALA A 60 7.83 7.58 4.00
CA ALA A 60 6.51 7.98 3.52
C ALA A 60 6.13 9.37 4.02
N THR A 61 5.75 10.27 3.10
CA THR A 61 5.21 11.59 3.44
C THR A 61 3.71 11.57 3.75
N LEU A 62 3.01 10.50 3.35
CA LEU A 62 1.60 10.26 3.64
C LEU A 62 1.36 8.76 3.77
N VAL A 63 0.70 8.36 4.85
CA VAL A 63 0.32 6.97 5.10
C VAL A 63 -1.20 6.86 5.15
N THR A 64 -1.76 5.97 4.32
CA THR A 64 -3.20 5.66 4.31
C THR A 64 -3.41 4.20 4.63
N MET A 65 -4.36 3.89 5.49
CA MET A 65 -4.57 2.53 5.99
C MET A 65 -6.04 2.18 6.02
N PHE A 66 -6.36 0.97 5.56
CA PHE A 66 -7.72 0.45 5.58
C PHE A 66 -7.69 -1.00 6.08
N PHE A 67 -8.08 -1.20 7.33
CA PHE A 67 -8.15 -2.51 7.96
C PHE A 67 -9.53 -2.76 8.56
N MET A 68 -9.86 -4.05 8.73
CA MET A 68 -10.88 -4.47 9.69
C MET A 68 -10.48 -3.95 11.08
N THR A 69 -11.45 -3.43 11.82
CA THR A 69 -11.34 -2.52 12.97
C THR A 69 -10.25 -2.85 14.00
N ASN A 70 -9.92 -4.12 14.18
CA ASN A 70 -8.94 -4.61 15.16
C ASN A 70 -7.47 -4.35 14.76
N SER A 71 -7.15 -4.10 13.48
CA SER A 71 -5.74 -3.89 13.07
C SER A 71 -5.29 -2.43 13.19
N ASN A 72 -6.22 -1.46 13.17
CA ASN A 72 -5.90 -0.04 13.31
C ASN A 72 -5.24 0.26 14.66
N GLU A 73 -5.73 -0.35 15.75
CA GLU A 73 -5.17 -0.19 17.10
C GLU A 73 -3.70 -0.64 17.18
N ARG A 74 -3.34 -1.74 16.50
CA ARG A 74 -1.98 -2.31 16.55
C ARG A 74 -0.95 -1.46 15.82
N LEU A 75 -1.39 -0.63 14.87
CA LEU A 75 -0.51 0.16 14.02
C LEU A 75 -0.27 1.59 14.53
N ARG A 76 -1.17 2.12 15.36
CA ARG A 76 -1.04 3.46 15.96
C ARG A 76 0.35 3.73 16.56
N PRO A 77 0.93 2.84 17.38
CA PRO A 77 2.23 3.11 18.01
C PRO A 77 3.41 3.15 17.04
N ALA A 78 3.28 2.54 15.85
CA ALA A 78 4.29 2.60 14.80
C ALA A 78 4.19 3.91 14.01
N LEU A 79 2.98 4.44 13.83
CA LEU A 79 2.75 5.71 13.12
C LEU A 79 3.11 6.94 13.96
N GLU A 80 2.86 6.92 15.26
CA GLU A 80 3.20 8.04 16.18
C GLU A 80 4.71 8.29 16.29
N LYS A 81 5.53 7.36 15.79
CA LYS A 81 7.00 7.44 15.83
C LYS A 81 7.62 7.87 14.49
N LEU A 82 6.80 8.04 13.45
CA LEU A 82 7.20 8.60 12.16
C LEU A 82 7.30 10.13 12.27
#